data_AF-A0A2E8ITC2-F1
#
_entry.id   AF-A0A2E8ITC2-F1
#
_cell.length_a   1.000
_cell.length_b   1.000
_cell.length_c   1.000
_cell.angle_alpha   90.00
_cell.angle_beta   90.00
_cell.angle_gamma   90.00
#
_symmetry.space_group_name_H-M   'P 1'
#
loop_
_entity.id
_entity.type
_entity.pdbx_description
1 polymer ?
#
loop_
_entity_poly.entity_id
_entity_poly.type
_entity_poly.pdbx_seq_one_letter_code
_entity_poly.pdbx_strand_id
1 'polypeptide(L)' 'MANIKTLFATRIYQDTLSKSSNFIDNLELEKSCLTIAADDEAGQKWCEENSFSGYTSYGSLNDLEWRFPIFKNVVQEL' A
#
# COMPACT_ATOMS: atom_id res chain seq x y z
N MET A 1 35.42 -7.85 -32.49
CA MET A 1 35.03 -7.25 -31.20
C MET A 1 33.57 -7.61 -30.94
N ALA A 2 33.22 -8.14 -29.77
CA ALA A 2 31.83 -8.47 -29.46
C ALA A 2 31.04 -7.19 -29.12
N ASN A 3 29.82 -7.08 -29.64
CA ASN A 3 28.89 -5.97 -29.38
C ASN A 3 27.72 -6.52 -28.56
N ILE A 4 27.49 -5.97 -27.37
CA ILE A 4 26.36 -6.33 -26.50
C ILE A 4 25.29 -5.25 -26.65
N LYS A 5 24.05 -5.65 -26.94
CA LYS A 5 22.89 -4.76 -26.99
C LYS A 5 21.84 -5.24 -25.99
N THR A 6 21.49 -4.39 -25.05
CA THR A 6 20.33 -4.61 -24.18
C THR A 6 19.09 -4.14 -24.93
N LEU A 7 18.15 -5.05 -25.20
CA LEU A 7 16.90 -4.74 -25.88
C LEU A 7 15.73 -5.21 -25.01
N PHE A 8 14.70 -4.37 -24.89
CA PHE A 8 13.42 -4.67 -24.22
C PHE A 8 13.53 -5.07 -22.73
N ALA A 9 14.49 -4.51 -22.01
CA ALA A 9 14.64 -4.79 -20.57
C ALA A 9 13.61 -4.00 -19.74
N THR A 10 12.71 -4.72 -19.06
CA THR A 10 11.86 -4.15 -18.00
C THR A 10 12.64 -4.14 -16.69
N ARG A 11 12.72 -2.97 -16.05
CA ARG A 11 13.39 -2.81 -14.75
C ARG A 11 12.37 -3.00 -13.65
N ILE A 12 12.71 -3.83 -12.66
CA ILE A 12 11.91 -4.02 -11.43
C ILE A 12 12.68 -3.34 -10.31
N TYR A 13 12.02 -2.41 -9.62
CA TYR A 13 12.54 -1.83 -8.38
C TYR A 13 12.14 -2.73 -7.21
N GLN A 14 13.10 -3.12 -6.39
CA GLN A 14 12.89 -3.93 -5.19
C GLN A 14 13.77 -3.38 -4.08
N ASP A 15 13.16 -3.04 -2.95
CA ASP A 15 13.88 -2.54 -1.79
C ASP A 15 13.06 -2.66 -0.50
N THR A 16 13.68 -2.32 0.63
CA THR A 16 12.98 -2.24 1.93
C THR A 16 12.32 -0.87 2.10
N LEU A 17 11.19 -0.85 2.82
CA LEU A 17 10.47 0.40 3.14
C LEU A 17 11.18 1.23 4.22
N SER A 18 12.07 0.63 5.01
CA SER A 18 12.71 1.24 6.18
C SER A 18 14.06 1.90 5.87
N LYS A 19 14.15 2.69 4.79
CA LYS A 19 15.43 3.28 4.35
C LYS A 19 15.80 4.57 5.06
N SER A 20 14.80 5.39 5.40
CA SER A 20 15.05 6.68 6.05
C SER A 20 15.05 6.56 7.58
N SER A 21 15.35 7.67 8.27
CA SER A 21 15.21 7.79 9.72
C SER A 21 13.76 7.71 10.22
N ASN A 22 12.77 7.73 9.33
CA ASN A 22 11.37 7.58 9.69
C ASN A 22 11.06 6.11 9.97
N PHE A 23 10.97 5.78 11.25
CA PHE A 23 10.55 4.47 11.71
C PHE A 23 9.06 4.25 11.41
N ILE A 24 8.75 3.20 10.65
CA ILE A 24 7.39 2.66 10.48
C ILE A 24 7.30 1.42 11.35
N ASP A 25 6.45 1.45 12.37
CA ASP A 25 6.17 0.27 13.19
C ASP A 25 5.26 -0.70 12.43
N ASN A 26 5.80 -1.87 12.08
CA ASN A 26 5.03 -2.91 11.38
C ASN A 26 3.81 -3.40 12.16
N LEU A 27 3.88 -3.45 13.50
CA LEU A 27 2.74 -3.88 14.33
C LEU A 27 1.65 -2.82 14.36
N GLU A 28 2.04 -1.54 14.37
CA GLU A 28 1.07 -0.44 14.27
C GLU A 28 0.44 -0.40 12.88
N LEU A 29 1.23 -0.64 11.82
CA LEU A 29 0.74 -0.64 10.44
C LEU A 29 -0.28 -1.76 10.23
N GLU A 30 0.03 -2.98 10.68
CA GLU A 30 -0.88 -4.12 10.59
C GLU A 30 -2.19 -3.84 11.34
N LYS A 31 -2.11 -3.37 12.59
CA LYS A 31 -3.30 -3.02 13.38
C LYS A 31 -4.13 -1.94 12.68
N SER A 32 -3.47 -0.93 12.12
CA SER A 32 -4.16 0.15 11.39
C SER A 32 -4.92 -0.40 10.18
N CYS A 33 -4.29 -1.26 9.37
CA CYS A 33 -4.94 -1.92 8.25
C CYS A 33 -6.17 -2.74 8.68
N LEU A 34 -6.06 -3.51 9.75
CA LEU A 34 -7.16 -4.34 10.27
C LEU A 34 -8.31 -3.50 10.83
N THR A 35 -7.99 -2.43 11.58
CA THR A 35 -9.01 -1.50 12.10
C THR A 35 -9.74 -0.79 10.97
N ILE A 36 -9.01 -0.28 9.97
CA ILE A 36 -9.63 0.35 8.78
C ILE A 36 -10.57 -0.64 8.09
N ALA A 37 -10.12 -1.87 7.88
CA ALA A 37 -10.93 -2.89 7.22
C ALA A 37 -12.18 -3.26 8.00
N ALA A 38 -12.11 -3.28 9.34
CA ALA A 38 -13.26 -3.58 10.20
C ALA A 38 -14.28 -2.44 10.23
N ASP A 39 -13.83 -1.19 10.23
CA ASP A 39 -14.68 0.00 10.38
C ASP A 39 -15.26 0.51 9.04
N ASP A 40 -14.64 0.19 7.90
CA ASP A 40 -15.07 0.66 6.57
C ASP A 40 -16.21 -0.18 5.98
N GLU A 41 -17.42 0.01 6.50
CA GLU A 41 -18.64 -0.65 6.02
C GLU A 41 -18.92 -0.37 4.54
N ALA A 42 -18.59 0.83 4.05
CA ALA A 42 -18.78 1.20 2.65
C ALA A 42 -17.85 0.38 1.74
N GLY A 43 -16.59 0.22 2.12
CA GLY A 43 -15.63 -0.62 1.41
C GLY A 43 -15.99 -2.11 1.44
N GLN A 44 -16.45 -2.62 2.59
CA GLN A 44 -16.94 -3.99 2.72
C GLN A 44 -18.11 -4.26 1.76
N LYS A 45 -19.13 -3.40 1.79
CA LYS A 45 -20.29 -3.50 0.90
C LYS A 45 -19.89 -3.41 -0.57
N TRP A 46 -18.99 -2.50 -0.92
CA TRP A 46 -18.48 -2.40 -2.28
C TRP A 46 -17.78 -3.69 -2.72
N CYS A 47 -16.97 -4.31 -1.86
CA CYS A 47 -16.31 -5.57 -2.16
C CYS A 47 -17.33 -6.70 -2.40
N GLU A 48 -18.38 -6.80 -1.57
CA GLU A 48 -19.46 -7.78 -1.75
C GLU A 48 -20.20 -7.57 -3.08
N GLU A 49 -20.63 -6.34 -3.35
CA GLU A 49 -21.35 -5.98 -4.58
C GLU A 49 -20.53 -6.26 -5.85
N ASN A 50 -19.21 -6.07 -5.78
CA ASN A 50 -18.30 -6.29 -6.90
C ASN A 50 -17.69 -7.70 -6.94
N SER A 51 -18.12 -8.61 -6.05
CA SER A 51 -17.55 -9.96 -5.92
C SER A 51 -16.02 -9.95 -5.81
N PHE A 52 -15.49 -8.95 -5.09
CA PHE A 52 -14.06 -8.78 -4.89
C PHE A 52 -13.53 -9.82 -3.90
N SER A 53 -12.45 -10.51 -4.25
CA SER A 53 -11.84 -11.53 -3.41
C SER A 53 -11.05 -10.89 -2.26
N GLY A 54 -11.70 -10.69 -1.13
CA GLY A 54 -11.12 -10.11 0.08
C GLY A 54 -11.66 -8.71 0.35
N TYR A 55 -10.81 -7.86 0.94
CA TYR A 55 -11.15 -6.46 1.25
C TYR A 55 -10.17 -5.52 0.53
N THR A 56 -10.71 -4.42 0.01
CA THR A 56 -9.93 -3.27 -0.44
C THR A 56 -10.65 -1.98 -0.07
N SER A 57 -9.89 -0.98 0.38
CA SER A 57 -10.40 0.38 0.60
C SER A 57 -10.47 1.20 -0.70
N TYR A 58 -10.10 0.62 -1.84
CA TYR A 58 -9.99 1.35 -3.12
C TYR A 58 -11.31 1.99 -3.56
N GLY A 59 -12.44 1.32 -3.28
CA GLY A 59 -13.78 1.81 -3.63
C GLY A 59 -14.39 2.78 -2.62
N SER A 60 -13.72 3.06 -1.50
CA SER A 60 -14.34 3.72 -0.34
C SER A 60 -13.50 4.86 0.25
N LEU A 61 -12.17 4.72 0.32
CA LEU A 61 -11.28 5.68 0.98
C LEU A 61 -10.23 6.23 0.00
N ASN A 62 -10.05 7.55 -0.02
CA ASN A 62 -9.10 8.25 -0.91
C ASN A 62 -8.13 9.19 -0.18
N ASP A 63 -8.12 9.16 1.16
CA ASP A 63 -7.45 10.13 2.03
C ASP A 63 -6.76 9.47 3.24
N LEU A 64 -6.24 8.25 3.07
CA LEU A 64 -5.66 7.44 4.16
C LEU A 64 -4.52 8.16 4.91
N GLU A 65 -3.66 8.88 4.19
CA GLU A 65 -2.55 9.64 4.78
C GLU A 65 -3.00 10.83 5.63
N TRP A 66 -4.21 11.32 5.42
CA TRP A 66 -4.83 12.36 6.24
C TRP A 66 -5.53 11.79 7.46
N ARG A 67 -6.15 10.62 7.32
CA ARG A 67 -6.92 9.96 8.39
C ARG A 67 -6.03 9.23 9.40
N PHE A 68 -4.94 8.63 8.93
CA PHE A 68 -4.08 7.76 9.74
C PHE A 68 -2.61 8.22 9.63
N PRO A 69 -2.01 8.77 10.70
CA PRO A 69 -0.64 9.28 10.68
C PRO A 69 0.41 8.27 10.19
N ILE A 70 0.21 6.98 10.45
CA ILE A 70 1.13 5.94 9.97
C ILE A 70 1.19 5.85 8.44
N PHE A 71 0.09 6.10 7.74
CA PHE A 71 0.07 6.11 6.26
C PHE A 71 0.76 7.35 5.70
N LYS A 72 0.76 8.47 6.42
CA LYS A 72 1.60 9.63 6.08
C LYS A 72 3.09 9.28 6.11
N ASN A 73 3.53 8.50 7.08
CA ASN A 73 4.91 8.03 7.15
C ASN A 73 5.23 7.08 6.00
N VAL A 74 4.31 6.17 5.63
CA VAL A 74 4.47 5.28 4.47
C VAL A 74 4.63 6.09 3.17
N VAL A 75 3.79 7.11 2.94
CA VAL A 75 3.88 7.98 1.76
C VAL A 75 5.21 8.72 1.68
N GLN A 76 5.85 9.04 2.82
CA GLN A 76 7.16 9.69 2.84
C GLN A 76 8.32 8.75 2.50
N GLU A 77 8.17 7.44 2.67
CA GLU A 77 9.20 6.43 2.32
C GLU A 77 9.11 5.92 0.88
N LEU A 78 7.99 6.15 0.19
CA LEU A 78 7.74 5.75 -1.20
C LEU A 78 8.23 6.81 -2.20
#